data_AF-A0A1X7SX05-F1
#
_entry.id   AF-A0A1X7SX05-F1
#
_cell.length_a   1.000
_cell.length_b   1.000
_cell.length_c   1.000
_cell.angle_alpha   90.00
_cell.angle_beta   90.00
_cell.angle_gamma   90.00
#
_symmetry.space_group_name_H-M   'P 1'
#
loop_
_entity.id
_entity.type
_entity.pdbx_description
1 polymer ?
#
loop_
_entity_poly.entity_id
_entity_poly.type
_entity_poly.pdbx_seq_one_letter_code
_entity_poly.pdbx_strand_id
1 'polypeptide(L)' 'MSTDGKGNILVADCYNKRVQVFKEDGTFVQVIQSDCEVSDVAVDNEGKIHVTIWNRHHVQVFSPDGKTRLDTYNRVT' A
#
# COMPACT_ATOMS: atom_id res chain seq x y z
N MET A 1 -6.40 -5.28 -3.37
CA MET A 1 -5.20 -5.96 -3.94
C MET A 1 -4.86 -5.27 -5.24
N SER A 2 -3.58 -5.05 -5.53
CA SER A 2 -3.10 -4.39 -6.76
C SER A 2 -1.87 -5.10 -7.32
N THR A 3 -1.46 -4.73 -8.53
CA THR A 3 -0.13 -5.02 -9.09
C THR A 3 0.63 -3.72 -9.34
N ASP A 4 1.96 -3.77 -9.45
CA ASP A 4 2.82 -2.59 -9.69
C ASP A 4 3.38 -2.50 -11.13
N GLY A 5 2.94 -3.40 -12.02
CA GLY A 5 3.44 -3.50 -13.40
C GLY A 5 4.89 -4.02 -13.53
N LYS A 6 5.55 -4.38 -12.43
CA LYS A 6 6.90 -4.98 -12.38
C LYS A 6 6.85 -6.47 -12.01
N GLY A 7 5.66 -7.07 -12.05
CA GLY A 7 5.42 -8.45 -11.65
C GLY A 7 5.32 -8.64 -10.13
N ASN A 8 5.01 -7.59 -9.37
CA ASN A 8 4.67 -7.71 -7.96
C ASN A 8 3.16 -7.57 -7.72
N ILE A 9 2.67 -8.37 -6.78
CA ILE A 9 1.31 -8.34 -6.24
C ILE A 9 1.36 -7.70 -4.85
N LEU A 10 0.52 -6.71 -4.62
CA LEU A 10 0.37 -5.99 -3.37
C LEU A 10 -0.94 -6.40 -2.70
N VAL A 11 -0.85 -6.94 -1.48
CA VAL A 11 -1.98 -7.44 -0.70
C VAL A 11 -2.14 -6.61 0.55
N ALA A 12 -3.30 -5.96 0.70
CA ALA A 12 -3.68 -5.30 1.94
C ALA A 12 -4.05 -6.36 2.98
N ASP A 13 -3.26 -6.45 4.05
CA ASP A 13 -3.46 -7.38 5.16
C ASP A 13 -4.10 -6.60 6.32
N CYS A 14 -5.42 -6.40 6.20
CA CYS A 14 -6.16 -5.31 6.84
C CYS A 14 -5.95 -5.20 8.35
N TYR A 15 -6.15 -6.30 9.07
CA TYR A 15 -6.06 -6.31 10.54
C TYR A 15 -4.61 -6.40 11.05
N ASN A 16 -3.66 -6.73 10.18
CA ASN A 16 -2.23 -6.72 10.50
C ASN A 16 -1.56 -5.37 10.17
N LYS A 17 -2.34 -4.36 9.76
CA LYS A 17 -1.88 -2.97 9.56
C LYS A 17 -0.71 -2.87 8.58
N ARG A 18 -0.75 -3.66 7.51
CA ARG A 18 0.37 -3.76 6.57
C ARG A 18 -0.10 -4.07 5.16
N VAL A 19 0.74 -3.74 4.19
CA VAL A 19 0.66 -4.28 2.84
C VAL A 19 1.81 -5.25 2.64
N GLN A 20 1.51 -6.45 2.18
CA GLN A 20 2.53 -7.43 1.79
C GLN A 20 2.75 -7.37 0.29
N VAL A 21 4.01 -7.48 -0.13
CA VAL A 21 4.41 -7.51 -1.54
C VAL A 21 4.93 -8.90 -1.86
N PHE A 22 4.39 -9.50 -2.91
CA PHE A 22 4.78 -10.80 -3.42
C PHE A 22 5.16 -10.69 -4.90
N LYS A 23 5.97 -11.61 -5.40
CA LYS A 23 6.11 -11.84 -6.84
C LYS A 23 4.88 -12.57 -7.38
N GLU A 24 4.71 -12.58 -8.70
CA GLU A 24 3.67 -13.36 -9.38
C GLU A 24 3.67 -14.86 -9.05
N ASP A 25 4.84 -15.44 -8.72
CA ASP A 25 4.98 -16.83 -8.29
C ASP A 25 4.61 -17.08 -6.82
N GLY A 26 4.19 -16.04 -6.08
CA GLY A 26 3.86 -16.11 -4.66
C GLY A 26 5.05 -15.92 -3.72
N THR A 27 6.27 -15.71 -4.22
CA THR A 27 7.44 -15.44 -3.38
C THR A 27 7.27 -14.13 -2.63
N PHE A 28 7.39 -14.16 -1.30
CA PHE A 28 7.36 -12.97 -0.46
C PHE A 28 8.56 -12.05 -0.74
N VAL A 29 8.30 -10.75 -0.90
CA VAL A 29 9.30 -9.72 -1.20
C VAL A 29 9.53 -8.81 0.00
N GLN A 30 8.49 -8.12 0.46
CA GLN A 30 8.60 -7.17 1.57
C GLN A 30 7.26 -6.85 2.24
N VAL A 31 7.35 -6.16 3.38
CA VAL A 31 6.21 -5.53 4.06
C VAL A 31 6.32 -4.02 3.95
N ILE A 32 5.22 -3.37 3.60
CA ILE A 32 5.01 -1.93 3.76
C ILE A 32 4.16 -1.77 5.02
N GLN A 33 4.77 -1.24 6.08
CA GLN A 33 4.09 -1.06 7.35
C GLN A 33 3.17 0.17 7.28
N SER A 34 1.94 0.02 7.78
CA SER A 34 1.06 1.15 8.06
C SER A 34 0.87 1.29 9.57
N ASP A 35 0.58 2.51 10.01
CA ASP A 35 0.27 2.82 11.40
C ASP A 35 -1.19 2.43 11.76
N CYS A 36 -2.01 2.11 10.76
CA CYS A 36 -3.45 1.89 10.88
C CYS A 36 -3.90 0.64 10.11
N GLU A 37 -5.13 0.21 10.37
CA GLU A 37 -5.79 -0.82 9.58
C GLU A 37 -5.96 -0.33 8.15
N VAL A 38 -5.36 -1.06 7.22
CA VAL A 38 -5.44 -0.76 5.79
C VAL A 38 -6.69 -1.42 5.24
N SER A 39 -7.41 -0.74 4.34
CA SER A 39 -8.60 -1.30 3.69
C SER A 39 -8.28 -1.82 2.29
N ASP A 40 -7.47 -1.10 1.53
CA ASP A 40 -7.06 -1.50 0.19
C ASP A 40 -5.76 -0.80 -0.23
N VAL A 41 -5.18 -1.28 -1.32
CA VAL A 41 -3.97 -0.76 -1.95
C VAL A 41 -4.17 -0.61 -3.45
N ALA A 42 -3.68 0.50 -4.01
CA ALA A 42 -3.59 0.76 -5.45
C ALA A 42 -2.20 1.29 -5.81
N VAL A 43 -1.78 1.10 -7.05
CA VAL A 43 -0.51 1.63 -7.58
C VAL A 43 -0.82 2.54 -8.77
N ASP A 44 -0.24 3.74 -8.80
CA ASP A 44 -0.42 4.67 -9.92
C ASP A 44 0.61 4.46 -11.04
N ASN A 45 0.49 5.22 -12.13
CA ASN A 45 1.36 5.10 -13.30
C ASN A 45 2.81 5.53 -13.04
N GLU A 46 3.09 6.24 -11.95
CA GLU A 46 4.45 6.58 -11.49
C GLU A 46 5.01 5.50 -10.55
N GLY A 47 4.21 4.47 -10.24
CA GLY A 47 4.53 3.40 -9.33
C GLY A 47 4.33 3.75 -7.86
N LYS A 48 3.77 4.93 -7.52
CA LYS A 48 3.50 5.24 -6.10
C LYS A 48 2.38 4.35 -5.58
N ILE A 49 2.53 3.96 -4.33
CA ILE A 49 1.65 3.01 -3.68
C ILE A 49 0.68 3.78 -2.78
N HIS A 50 -0.59 3.72 -3.11
CA HIS A 50 -1.67 4.39 -2.39
C HIS A 50 -2.37 3.38 -1.49
N VAL A 51 -2.33 3.61 -0.18
CA VAL A 51 -2.91 2.74 0.83
C VAL A 51 -4.07 3.46 1.49
N THR A 52 -5.27 2.91 1.36
CA THR A 52 -6.49 3.49 1.93
C THR A 52 -6.70 3.02 3.36
N ILE A 53 -7.14 3.93 4.24
CA ILE A 53 -7.41 3.66 5.64
C ILE A 53 -8.84 4.11 5.95
N TRP A 54 -9.75 3.13 6.07
CA TRP A 54 -11.19 3.40 6.22
C TRP A 54 -11.52 4.14 7.54
N ASN A 55 -10.98 3.67 8.67
CA ASN A 55 -11.33 4.15 10.00
C ASN A 55 -10.79 5.55 10.35
N ARG A 56 -9.85 6.08 9.55
CA ARG A 56 -9.25 7.41 9.75
C ARG A 56 -9.39 8.35 8.55
N HIS A 57 -10.20 7.97 7.56
CA HIS A 57 -10.55 8.81 6.40
C HIS A 57 -9.35 9.45 5.70
N HIS A 58 -8.24 8.71 5.55
CA HIS A 58 -7.08 9.21 4.83
C HIS A 58 -6.42 8.14 3.97
N VAL A 59 -5.61 8.59 3.03
CA VAL A 59 -4.80 7.76 2.13
C VAL A 59 -3.34 8.05 2.42
N GLN A 60 -2.55 7.01 2.66
CA GLN A 60 -1.09 7.12 2.75
C GLN A 60 -0.47 6.84 1.38
N VAL A 61 0.46 7.67 0.95
CA VAL A 61 1.18 7.49 -0.32
C VAL A 61 2.62 7.11 -0.02
N PHE A 62 3.09 6.01 -0.60
CA PHE A 62 4.46 5.52 -0.47
C PHE A 62 5.21 5.58 -1.79
N SER A 63 6.53 5.63 -1.69
CA SER A 63 7.46 5.51 -2.81
C SER A 63 7.28 4.18 -3.55
N PRO A 64 7.70 4.09 -4.84
CA PRO A 64 7.56 2.85 -5.61
C PRO A 64 8.30 1.63 -5.04
N ASP A 65 9.30 1.84 -4.19
CA ASP A 65 9.98 0.77 -3.46
C ASP A 65 9.31 0.45 -2.12
N GLY A 66 8.23 1.14 -1.76
CA GLY A 66 7.49 0.97 -0.51
C GLY A 66 8.22 1.39 0.75
N LYS A 67 9.39 2.05 0.65
CA LYS A 67 10.25 2.35 1.82
C LYS A 67 9.98 3.71 2.46
N THR A 68 9.47 4.67 1.69
CA THR A 68 9.27 6.04 2.17
C THR A 68 7.83 6.44 2.03
N ARG A 69 7.23 6.95 3.11
CA ARG A 69 5.94 7.62 3.06
C ARG A 69 6.16 9.02 2.48
N LEU A 70 5.58 9.26 1.30
CA LEU A 70 5.71 10.50 0.55
C LEU A 70 4.67 11.54 0.96
N ASP A 71 3.44 11.09 1.18
CA ASP A 71 2.31 12.00 1.42
C ASP A 71 1.21 11.34 2.24
N THR A 72 0.24 12.14 2.69
CA THR A 72 -1.00 11.70 3.32
C THR A 72 -2.15 12.59 2.89
N TYR A 73 -3.09 12.04 2.14
CA TYR A 73 -4.32 12.74 1.78
C TYR A 73 -5.33 12.56 2.91
N ASN A 74 -5.56 13.61 3.68
CA ASN A 74 -6.59 13.64 4.71
C ASN A 74 -7.88 14.25 4.14
N ARG A 75 -9.03 13.75 4.59
CA ARG A 75 -10.28 14.49 4.44
C ARG A 75 -10.23 15.72 5.35
N VAL A 76 -10.15 16.92 4.77
CA VAL A 76 -10.38 18.17 5.50
C VAL A 76 -11.89 18.27 5.73
N THR A 77 -12.32 18.19 6.99
CA THR A 77 -13.68 18.54 7.43
C THR A 77 -13.74 20.00 7.85
#